data_AF-A0A428P933-F1
#
_entry.id   AF-A0A428P933-F1
#
_cell.length_a   1.000
_cell.length_b   1.000
_cell.length_c   1.000
_cell.angle_alpha   90.00
_cell.angle_beta   90.00
_cell.angle_gamma   90.00
#
_symmetry.space_group_name_H-M   'P 1'
#
loop_
_entity.id
_entity.type
_entity.pdbx_description
1 polymer ?
#
loop_
_entity_poly.entity_id
_entity_poly.type
_entity_poly.pdbx_seq_one_letter_code
_entity_poly.pdbx_strand_id
1 'polypeptide(L)'
;MASVYMFLISLLNLGSLRHETISCDYNRDVPITDPLFPTGCVNTDALMDWVYRSILSIFFVFLMSFIPLTVQGLMESNPWRAALRFIKHVASLSPFFEVFVCQVYANSVEQNLSFGGARYIGTGRGFATARIPFSVLYARFAGPSLYFGGRLLLLLLFATLTVWQADLTWFWVTTFGLIFSPFLYNPHQSAWDDLFIDYCEFLRWLFRGHARFHDSSWITYCRLARTRITGFKKKNLGDLSSRLSGDASRASLGSILFGEILLPLLSVLLFVIVEAWPLMG
;
A
#
# COMPACT_ATOMS: atom_id res chain seq x y z
N MET A 1 2.65 -5.29 4.78
CA MET A 1 2.82 -3.91 4.30
C MET A 1 3.13 -2.89 5.39
N ALA A 2 2.61 -3.03 6.63
CA ALA A 2 2.99 -2.15 7.73
C ALA A 2 4.52 -2.16 8.02
N SER A 3 5.16 -3.33 7.97
CA SER A 3 6.63 -3.45 8.08
C SER A 3 7.38 -2.67 7.02
N VAL A 4 6.95 -2.75 5.76
CA VAL A 4 7.55 -2.00 4.63
C VAL A 4 7.34 -0.49 4.83
N TYR A 5 6.17 -0.07 5.29
CA TYR A 5 5.91 1.34 5.60
C TYR A 5 6.86 1.87 6.69
N MET A 6 7.02 1.12 7.79
CA MET A 6 7.95 1.49 8.87
C MET A 6 9.41 1.49 8.40
N PHE A 7 9.78 0.52 7.56
CA PHE A 7 11.11 0.48 6.94
C PHE A 7 11.36 1.71 6.07
N LEU A 8 10.44 2.10 5.19
CA LEU A 8 10.60 3.31 4.37
C LEU A 8 10.65 4.60 5.20
N ILE A 9 9.91 4.69 6.31
CA ILE A 9 10.07 5.80 7.27
C ILE A 9 11.48 5.80 7.87
N SER A 10 12.01 4.64 8.27
CA SER A 10 13.38 4.56 8.78
C SER A 10 14.43 4.97 7.74
N LEU A 11 14.21 4.68 6.45
CA LEU A 11 15.08 5.14 5.37
C LEU A 11 15.00 6.65 5.15
N LEU A 12 13.82 7.24 5.30
CA LEU A 12 13.68 8.69 5.25
C LEU A 12 14.53 9.35 6.36
N ASN A 13 14.48 8.79 7.56
CA ASN A 13 15.25 9.27 8.69
C ASN A 13 16.77 9.09 8.50
N LEU A 14 17.17 7.93 7.98
CA LEU A 14 18.56 7.64 7.67
C LEU A 14 19.09 8.55 6.55
N GLY A 15 18.27 8.80 5.52
CA GLY A 15 18.61 9.70 4.42
C GLY A 15 18.86 11.13 4.89
N SER A 16 18.00 11.64 5.80
CA SER A 16 18.20 12.94 6.43
C SER A 16 19.48 12.96 7.27
N LEU A 17 19.70 11.95 8.12
CA LEU A 17 20.91 11.86 8.95
C LEU A 17 22.19 11.85 8.11
N ARG A 18 22.18 11.10 7.01
CA ARG A 18 23.34 10.98 6.10
C ARG A 18 23.63 12.28 5.35
N HIS A 19 22.61 13.11 5.10
CA HIS A 19 22.81 14.41 4.47
C HIS A 19 23.48 15.42 5.41
N GLU A 20 23.10 15.39 6.70
CA GLU A 20 23.56 16.35 7.72
C GLU A 20 24.88 15.93 8.38
N THR A 21 25.24 14.65 8.34
CA THR A 21 26.46 14.13 9.01
C THR A 21 27.62 13.91 8.04
N ILE A 22 28.83 14.05 8.56
CA ILE A 22 30.07 13.78 7.82
C ILE A 22 30.32 12.26 7.83
N SER A 23 30.56 11.67 6.66
CA SER A 23 30.89 10.25 6.51
C SER A 23 32.26 9.91 7.08
N CYS A 24 32.36 8.81 7.81
CA CYS A 24 33.64 8.23 8.24
C CYS A 24 34.27 7.36 7.15
N ASP A 25 35.59 7.26 7.15
CA ASP A 25 36.31 6.17 6.47
C ASP A 25 36.19 4.90 7.33
N TYR A 26 35.18 4.08 7.02
CA TYR A 26 34.88 2.88 7.78
C TYR A 26 35.48 1.64 7.14
N ASN A 27 36.40 0.99 7.86
CA ASN A 27 36.89 -0.34 7.51
C ASN A 27 36.22 -1.40 8.41
N ARG A 28 35.71 -2.47 7.79
CA ARG A 28 34.99 -3.55 8.49
C ARG A 28 35.92 -4.60 9.10
N ASP A 29 37.16 -4.68 8.62
CA ASP A 29 38.14 -5.69 9.04
C ASP A 29 38.94 -5.24 10.28
N VAL A 30 38.76 -3.99 10.72
CA VAL A 30 39.37 -3.44 11.93
C VAL A 30 38.44 -3.57 13.14
N PRO A 31 38.98 -3.72 14.36
CA PRO A 31 38.18 -3.79 15.57
C PRO A 31 37.40 -2.50 15.83
N ILE A 32 36.23 -2.62 16.46
CA ILE A 32 35.29 -1.51 16.76
C ILE A 32 35.93 -0.42 17.64
N THR A 33 37.05 -0.71 18.30
CA THR A 33 37.80 0.20 19.18
C THR A 33 38.69 1.20 18.42
N ASP A 34 38.87 1.02 17.11
CA ASP A 34 39.70 1.92 16.30
C ASP A 34 39.04 3.32 16.20
N PRO A 35 39.78 4.43 16.38
CA PRO A 35 39.20 5.76 16.25
C PRO A 35 38.67 6.00 14.83
N LEU A 36 37.44 6.52 14.76
CA LEU A 36 36.81 6.91 13.52
C LEU A 36 37.51 8.14 12.92
N PHE A 37 37.81 8.10 11.62
CA PHE A 37 38.43 9.19 10.89
C PHE A 37 37.50 9.70 9.79
N PRO A 38 37.31 11.02 9.60
CA PRO A 38 37.85 12.15 10.38
C PRO A 38 37.20 12.31 11.77
N THR A 39 37.86 12.99 12.71
CA THR A 39 37.34 13.20 14.07
C THR A 39 35.97 13.89 14.06
N GLY A 40 34.97 13.30 14.71
CA GLY A 40 33.59 13.81 14.75
C GLY A 40 32.68 13.31 13.62
N CYS A 41 33.17 12.39 12.77
CA CYS A 41 32.34 11.74 11.76
C CYS A 41 31.35 10.74 12.39
N VAL A 42 30.26 10.45 11.66
CA VAL A 42 29.27 9.44 12.03
C VAL A 42 29.36 8.29 11.03
N ASN A 43 29.47 7.05 11.54
CA ASN A 43 29.58 5.87 10.70
C ASN A 43 28.22 5.51 10.07
N THR A 44 27.90 6.18 8.97
CA THR A 44 26.69 5.94 8.19
C THR A 44 26.82 4.73 7.26
N ASP A 45 28.03 4.29 6.93
CA ASP A 45 28.26 3.12 6.07
C ASP A 45 27.79 1.81 6.73
N ALA A 46 28.01 1.65 8.04
CA ALA A 46 27.46 0.52 8.79
C ALA A 46 25.91 0.48 8.74
N LEU A 47 25.27 1.65 8.70
CA LEU A 47 23.81 1.75 8.54
C LEU A 47 23.38 1.37 7.12
N MET A 48 24.14 1.74 6.08
CA MET A 48 23.90 1.29 4.71
C MET A 48 24.00 -0.23 4.57
N ASP A 49 24.96 -0.85 5.26
CA ASP A 49 25.12 -2.30 5.34
C ASP A 49 23.91 -2.98 5.98
N TRP A 50 23.34 -2.37 7.03
CA TRP A 50 22.10 -2.83 7.65
C TRP A 50 20.89 -2.69 6.71
N VAL A 51 20.78 -1.57 5.99
CA VAL A 51 19.73 -1.36 4.98
C VAL A 51 19.81 -2.46 3.93
N TYR A 52 20.98 -2.70 3.35
CA TYR A 52 21.19 -3.72 2.33
C TYR A 52 20.72 -5.11 2.79
N ARG A 53 21.13 -5.53 4.00
CA ARG A 53 20.72 -6.81 4.58
C ARG A 53 19.23 -6.90 4.85
N SER A 54 18.61 -5.79 5.25
CA SER A 54 17.18 -5.70 5.50
C SER A 54 16.38 -5.84 4.21
N ILE A 55 16.81 -5.20 3.12
CA ILE A 55 16.19 -5.33 1.80
C ILE A 55 16.32 -6.77 1.30
N LEU A 56 17.50 -7.37 1.38
CA LEU A 56 17.71 -8.77 0.98
C LEU A 56 16.84 -9.75 1.78
N SER A 57 16.69 -9.54 3.08
CA SER A 57 15.82 -10.36 3.93
C SER A 57 14.37 -10.30 3.47
N ILE A 58 13.85 -9.09 3.21
CA ILE A 58 12.48 -8.90 2.71
C ILE A 58 12.29 -9.58 1.35
N PHE A 59 13.26 -9.43 0.45
CA PHE A 59 13.23 -10.08 -0.86
C PHE A 59 13.24 -11.61 -0.75
N PHE A 60 14.04 -12.17 0.15
CA PHE A 60 14.10 -13.61 0.37
C PHE A 60 12.78 -14.17 0.92
N VAL A 61 12.17 -13.48 1.90
CA VAL A 61 10.84 -13.86 2.42
C VAL A 61 9.77 -13.83 1.32
N PHE A 62 9.83 -12.84 0.43
CA PHE A 62 8.95 -12.80 -0.73
C PHE A 62 9.16 -14.01 -1.66
N LEU A 63 10.40 -14.37 -1.98
CA LEU A 63 10.68 -15.58 -2.78
C LEU A 63 10.21 -16.86 -2.09
N MET A 64 10.34 -16.94 -0.77
CA MET A 64 9.85 -18.08 0.01
C MET A 64 8.33 -18.28 -0.10
N SER A 65 7.56 -17.22 -0.33
CA SER A 65 6.11 -17.34 -0.53
C SER A 65 5.72 -18.15 -1.78
N PHE A 66 6.63 -18.28 -2.76
CA PHE A 66 6.41 -19.11 -3.96
C PHE A 66 6.82 -20.58 -3.78
N ILE A 67 7.48 -20.93 -2.66
CA ILE A 67 7.90 -22.31 -2.40
C ILE A 67 6.70 -23.27 -2.36
N PRO A 68 5.62 -22.99 -1.61
CA PRO A 68 4.47 -23.90 -1.57
C PRO A 68 3.86 -24.14 -2.96
N LEU A 69 3.74 -23.08 -3.77
CA LEU A 69 3.19 -23.15 -5.12
C LEU A 69 4.09 -23.96 -6.07
N THR A 70 5.40 -23.77 -5.99
CA THR A 70 6.36 -24.50 -6.83
C THR A 70 6.44 -25.97 -6.44
N VAL A 71 6.46 -26.29 -5.14
CA VAL A 71 6.44 -27.66 -4.63
C VAL A 71 5.15 -28.37 -5.04
N GLN A 72 3.99 -27.73 -4.89
CA GLN A 72 2.73 -28.31 -5.35
C GLN A 72 2.75 -28.58 -6.87
N GLY A 73 3.24 -27.64 -7.67
CA GLY A 73 3.36 -27.82 -9.12
C GLY A 73 4.29 -28.98 -9.51
N LEU A 74 5.37 -29.19 -8.76
CA LEU A 74 6.30 -30.30 -8.94
C LEU A 74 5.72 -31.65 -8.50
N MET A 75 4.87 -31.68 -7.47
CA MET A 75 4.21 -32.90 -7.01
C MET A 75 3.11 -33.36 -7.98
N GLU A 76 2.36 -32.43 -8.56
CA GLU A 76 1.23 -32.73 -9.45
C GLU A 76 1.64 -33.02 -10.90
N SER A 77 2.83 -32.61 -11.33
CA SER A 77 3.19 -32.68 -12.75
C SER A 77 4.69 -32.79 -13.01
N ASN A 78 5.06 -33.26 -14.20
CA ASN A 78 6.45 -33.35 -14.65
C ASN A 78 7.21 -32.02 -14.43
N PRO A 79 8.49 -32.05 -14.03
CA PRO A 79 9.24 -30.85 -13.66
C PRO A 79 9.29 -29.81 -14.78
N TRP A 80 9.32 -30.26 -16.04
CA TRP A 80 9.23 -29.37 -17.21
C TRP A 80 7.90 -28.61 -17.30
N ARG A 81 6.77 -29.29 -17.04
CA ARG A 81 5.44 -28.66 -17.06
C ARG A 81 5.26 -27.73 -15.88
N ALA A 82 5.79 -28.10 -14.71
CA ALA A 82 5.82 -27.25 -13.52
C ALA A 82 6.62 -25.97 -13.77
N ALA A 83 7.82 -26.07 -14.36
CA ALA A 83 8.65 -24.93 -14.72
C ALA A 83 7.94 -23.99 -15.72
N LEU A 84 7.31 -24.55 -16.77
CA LEU A 84 6.53 -23.75 -17.72
C LEU A 84 5.33 -23.04 -17.07
N ARG A 85 4.65 -23.68 -16.11
CA ARG A 85 3.59 -23.04 -15.33
C ARG A 85 4.13 -21.88 -14.48
N PHE A 86 5.28 -22.07 -13.84
CA PHE A 86 5.92 -21.02 -13.06
C PHE A 86 6.34 -19.83 -13.92
N ILE A 87 6.93 -20.07 -15.10
CA ILE A 87 7.28 -19.00 -16.05
C ILE A 87 6.02 -18.25 -16.48
N LYS A 88 4.92 -18.96 -16.80
CA LYS A 88 3.64 -18.32 -17.13
C LYS A 88 3.10 -17.46 -15.98
N HIS A 89 3.26 -17.92 -14.74
CA HIS A 89 2.86 -17.18 -13.54
C HIS A 89 3.64 -15.88 -13.37
N VAL A 90 4.95 -15.90 -13.62
CA VAL A 90 5.77 -14.67 -13.61
C VAL A 90 5.44 -13.76 -14.80
N ALA A 91 5.29 -14.34 -16.00
CA ALA A 91 4.98 -13.60 -17.23
C ALA A 91 3.59 -12.95 -17.21
N SER A 92 2.62 -13.52 -16.49
CA SER A 92 1.30 -12.91 -16.26
C SER A 92 1.34 -11.80 -15.21
N LEU A 93 2.53 -11.37 -14.76
CA LEU A 93 2.75 -10.38 -13.72
C LEU A 93 2.12 -10.75 -12.37
N SER A 94 1.88 -12.03 -12.11
CA SER A 94 1.22 -12.49 -10.87
C SER A 94 1.90 -11.98 -9.58
N PRO A 95 3.23 -11.79 -9.51
CA PRO A 95 3.86 -11.08 -8.39
C PRO A 95 3.24 -9.71 -8.04
N PHE A 96 2.80 -8.93 -9.02
CA PHE A 96 2.14 -7.64 -8.80
C PHE A 96 0.75 -7.83 -8.20
N PHE A 97 0.04 -8.85 -8.68
CA PHE A 97 -1.29 -9.20 -8.17
C PHE A 97 -1.20 -9.66 -6.72
N GLU A 98 -0.21 -10.48 -6.38
CA GLU A 98 -0.04 -11.03 -5.04
C GLU A 98 0.16 -9.91 -4.00
N VAL A 99 1.07 -8.97 -4.27
CA VAL A 99 1.30 -7.81 -3.38
C VAL A 99 0.01 -7.00 -3.19
N PHE A 100 -0.73 -6.77 -4.27
CA PHE A 100 -2.00 -6.07 -4.22
C PHE A 100 -3.07 -6.81 -3.42
N VAL A 101 -3.25 -8.11 -3.66
CA VAL A 101 -4.25 -8.93 -2.98
C VAL A 101 -3.94 -9.10 -1.50
N CYS A 102 -2.68 -9.36 -1.14
CA CYS A 102 -2.26 -9.39 0.26
C CYS A 102 -2.60 -8.09 0.99
N GLN A 103 -2.37 -6.94 0.35
CA GLN A 103 -2.71 -5.64 0.93
C GLN A 103 -4.22 -5.44 1.07
N VAL A 104 -5.01 -5.80 0.05
CA VAL A 104 -6.48 -5.70 0.10
C VAL A 104 -7.05 -6.61 1.19
N TYR A 105 -6.53 -7.84 1.32
CA TYR A 105 -6.95 -8.77 2.38
C TYR A 105 -6.57 -8.27 3.76
N ALA A 106 -5.33 -7.82 3.96
CA ALA A 106 -4.90 -7.22 5.23
C ALA A 106 -5.81 -6.05 5.63
N ASN A 107 -6.11 -5.15 4.69
CA ASN A 107 -6.99 -4.02 4.95
C ASN A 107 -8.44 -4.44 5.22
N SER A 108 -8.95 -5.48 4.55
CA SER A 108 -10.30 -6.00 4.82
C SER A 108 -10.44 -6.59 6.22
N VAL A 109 -9.39 -7.28 6.71
CA VAL A 109 -9.34 -7.84 8.06
C VAL A 109 -9.25 -6.70 9.08
N GLU A 110 -8.37 -5.73 8.87
CA GLU A 110 -8.22 -4.55 9.72
C GLU A 110 -9.53 -3.74 9.82
N GLN A 111 -10.19 -3.50 8.69
CA GLN A 111 -11.47 -2.79 8.66
C GLN A 111 -12.56 -3.57 9.39
N ASN A 112 -12.61 -4.90 9.23
CA ASN A 112 -13.60 -5.72 9.90
C ASN A 112 -13.38 -5.76 11.43
N LEU A 113 -12.12 -5.83 11.88
CA LEU A 113 -11.79 -5.76 13.30
C LEU A 113 -12.10 -4.39 13.92
N SER A 114 -11.85 -3.31 13.17
CA SER A 114 -11.97 -1.94 13.69
C SER A 114 -13.39 -1.38 13.65
N PHE A 115 -14.11 -1.65 12.56
CA PHE A 115 -15.43 -1.06 12.27
C PHE A 115 -16.56 -2.09 12.23
N GLY A 116 -16.24 -3.39 12.17
CA GLY A 116 -17.23 -4.45 11.96
C GLY A 116 -17.87 -4.41 10.58
N GLY A 117 -19.02 -5.06 10.44
CA GLY A 117 -19.85 -4.96 9.23
C GLY A 117 -19.46 -5.87 8.08
N ALA A 118 -18.81 -7.01 8.35
CA ALA A 118 -18.62 -8.07 7.36
C ALA A 118 -19.99 -8.46 6.77
N ARG A 119 -20.19 -8.14 5.49
CA ARG A 119 -21.36 -8.56 4.74
C ARG A 119 -20.95 -9.63 3.76
N TYR A 120 -21.65 -10.76 3.80
CA TYR A 120 -21.51 -11.76 2.75
C TYR A 120 -21.90 -11.11 1.41
N ILE A 121 -20.93 -11.03 0.50
CA ILE A 121 -21.19 -10.67 -0.89
C ILE A 121 -21.35 -12.01 -1.60
N GLY A 122 -22.57 -12.31 -2.04
CA GLY A 122 -22.83 -13.52 -2.81
C GLY A 122 -21.91 -13.58 -4.01
N THR A 123 -21.11 -14.64 -4.09
CA THR A 123 -20.38 -15.00 -5.30
C THR A 123 -21.44 -15.41 -6.32
N GLY A 124 -21.87 -14.47 -7.17
CA GLY A 124 -22.88 -14.74 -8.18
C GLY A 124 -22.48 -15.88 -9.11
N ARG A 125 -23.45 -16.51 -9.76
CA ARG A 125 -23.23 -17.53 -10.83
C ARG A 125 -22.69 -16.92 -12.14
N GLY A 126 -22.20 -15.69 -12.12
CA GLY A 126 -21.64 -15.00 -13.28
C GLY A 126 -20.16 -15.32 -13.45
N PHE A 127 -19.64 -15.13 -14.67
CA PHE A 127 -18.20 -15.20 -14.90
C PHE A 127 -17.49 -14.14 -14.05
N ALA A 128 -16.44 -14.54 -13.33
CA ALA A 128 -15.65 -13.66 -12.45
C ALA A 128 -14.94 -12.52 -13.20
N THR A 129 -15.00 -12.51 -14.54
CA THR A 129 -14.39 -11.53 -15.45
C THR A 129 -15.39 -10.50 -15.97
N ALA A 130 -16.35 -10.08 -15.15
CA ALA A 130 -17.30 -9.03 -15.54
C ALA A 130 -16.62 -7.64 -15.52
N ARG A 131 -16.88 -6.82 -16.54
CA ARG A 131 -16.42 -5.42 -16.63
C ARG A 131 -16.93 -4.61 -15.43
N ILE A 132 -16.02 -3.99 -14.69
CA ILE A 132 -16.34 -3.03 -13.62
C ILE A 132 -15.99 -1.63 -14.16
N PRO A 133 -16.81 -0.58 -13.96
CA PRO A 133 -16.47 0.77 -14.43
C PRO A 133 -15.41 1.46 -13.57
N PHE A 134 -14.63 2.40 -14.13
CA PHE A 134 -13.54 3.10 -13.43
C PHE A 134 -13.96 3.77 -12.12
N SER A 135 -15.17 4.36 -12.06
CA SER A 135 -15.69 5.01 -10.85
C SER A 135 -15.86 4.03 -9.68
N VAL A 136 -16.36 2.84 -9.95
CA VAL A 136 -16.55 1.78 -8.93
C VAL A 136 -15.20 1.17 -8.55
N LEU A 137 -14.32 0.95 -9.54
CA LEU A 137 -12.98 0.43 -9.31
C LEU A 137 -12.17 1.36 -8.40
N TYR A 138 -12.17 2.67 -8.71
CA TYR A 138 -11.55 3.70 -7.90
C TYR A 138 -12.16 3.74 -6.50
N ALA A 139 -13.48 3.84 -6.37
CA ALA A 139 -14.14 3.91 -5.06
C ALA A 139 -13.84 2.67 -4.17
N ARG A 140 -13.59 1.50 -4.77
CA ARG A 140 -13.23 0.28 -4.04
C ARG A 140 -11.77 0.27 -3.58
N PHE A 141 -10.83 0.68 -4.44
CA PHE A 141 -9.39 0.50 -4.20
C PHE A 141 -8.63 1.79 -3.84
N ALA A 142 -9.29 2.95 -3.85
CA ALA A 142 -8.71 4.25 -3.53
C ALA A 142 -7.97 4.26 -2.18
N GLY A 143 -8.67 3.91 -1.09
CA GLY A 143 -8.06 3.80 0.24
C GLY A 143 -7.02 2.68 0.37
N PRO A 144 -7.40 1.40 0.18
CA PRO A 144 -6.55 0.26 0.55
C PRO A 144 -5.28 0.12 -0.30
N SER A 145 -5.28 0.54 -1.57
CA SER A 145 -4.13 0.33 -2.46
C SER A 145 -3.62 1.62 -3.12
N LEU A 146 -4.47 2.46 -3.71
CA LEU A 146 -4.01 3.63 -4.48
C LEU A 146 -3.37 4.70 -3.60
N TYR A 147 -4.07 5.17 -2.56
CA TYR A 147 -3.55 6.19 -1.65
C TYR A 147 -2.39 5.66 -0.81
N PHE A 148 -2.52 4.41 -0.32
CA PHE A 148 -1.46 3.75 0.43
C PHE A 148 -0.21 3.55 -0.42
N GLY A 149 -0.36 3.04 -1.64
CA GLY A 149 0.72 2.86 -2.62
C GLY A 149 1.34 4.18 -3.05
N GLY A 150 0.54 5.22 -3.30
CA GLY A 150 1.04 6.56 -3.62
C GLY A 150 1.88 7.16 -2.49
N ARG A 151 1.46 6.99 -1.23
CA ARG A 151 2.27 7.42 -0.07
C ARG A 151 3.59 6.64 0.02
N LEU A 152 3.56 5.32 -0.18
CA LEU A 152 4.79 4.51 -0.22
C LEU A 152 5.71 4.93 -1.37
N LEU A 153 5.14 5.29 -2.53
CA LEU A 153 5.91 5.73 -3.70
C LEU A 153 6.66 7.02 -3.41
N LEU A 154 6.03 7.98 -2.72
CA LEU A 154 6.69 9.24 -2.32
C LEU A 154 7.83 8.98 -1.32
N LEU A 155 7.61 8.12 -0.32
CA LEU A 155 8.65 7.74 0.63
C LEU A 155 9.81 7.01 -0.07
N LEU A 156 9.49 6.11 -1.00
CA LEU A 156 10.48 5.38 -1.77
C LEU A 156 11.29 6.31 -2.68
N LEU A 157 10.64 7.28 -3.34
CA LEU A 157 11.31 8.28 -4.15
C LEU A 157 12.35 9.02 -3.32
N PHE A 158 11.96 9.52 -2.14
CA PHE A 158 12.89 10.17 -1.22
C PHE A 158 14.05 9.25 -0.80
N ALA A 159 13.75 8.00 -0.42
CA ALA A 159 14.75 7.02 -0.03
C ALA A 159 15.74 6.72 -1.17
N THR A 160 15.27 6.63 -2.41
CA THR A 160 16.15 6.40 -3.58
C THR A 160 17.07 7.59 -3.88
N LEU A 161 16.64 8.82 -3.59
CA LEU A 161 17.47 10.01 -3.79
C LEU A 161 18.57 10.16 -2.72
N THR A 162 18.31 9.70 -1.49
CA THR A 162 19.19 9.95 -0.33
C THR A 162 20.03 8.73 0.09
N VAL A 163 19.47 7.54 -0.02
CA VAL A 163 20.03 6.25 0.43
C VAL A 163 20.07 5.29 -0.77
N TRP A 164 20.63 5.74 -1.90
CA TRP A 164 20.62 4.94 -3.13
C TRP A 164 21.32 3.58 -2.95
N GLN A 165 20.57 2.51 -3.25
CA GLN A 165 21.05 1.14 -3.35
C GLN A 165 20.30 0.46 -4.50
N ALA A 166 20.97 -0.39 -5.27
CA ALA A 166 20.37 -1.06 -6.42
C ALA A 166 19.13 -1.89 -6.03
N ASP A 167 19.16 -2.51 -4.84
CA ASP A 167 18.08 -3.37 -4.35
C ASP A 167 16.79 -2.60 -4.02
N LEU A 168 16.85 -1.27 -3.82
CA LEU A 168 15.65 -0.44 -3.64
C LEU A 168 14.75 -0.44 -4.88
N THR A 169 15.30 -0.76 -6.06
CA THR A 169 14.54 -0.93 -7.30
C THR A 169 13.43 -1.97 -7.16
N TRP A 170 13.61 -2.98 -6.30
CA TRP A 170 12.57 -3.97 -6.00
C TRP A 170 11.30 -3.34 -5.40
N PHE A 171 11.46 -2.34 -4.52
CA PHE A 171 10.30 -1.65 -3.93
C PHE A 171 9.54 -0.79 -4.94
N TRP A 172 10.18 -0.35 -6.02
CA TRP A 172 9.49 0.34 -7.10
C TRP A 172 8.49 -0.58 -7.79
N VAL A 173 8.94 -1.79 -8.12
CA VAL A 173 8.12 -2.83 -8.74
C VAL A 173 6.90 -3.16 -7.87
N THR A 174 7.10 -3.37 -6.57
CA THR A 174 6.00 -3.71 -5.64
C THR A 174 5.04 -2.54 -5.40
N THR A 175 5.54 -1.30 -5.34
CA THR A 175 4.71 -0.10 -5.16
C THR A 175 3.89 0.21 -6.42
N PHE A 176 4.48 0.04 -7.60
CA PHE A 176 3.75 0.08 -8.86
C PHE A 176 2.70 -1.03 -8.95
N GLY A 177 3.00 -2.23 -8.43
CA GLY A 177 2.00 -3.29 -8.26
C GLY A 177 0.77 -2.82 -7.49
N LEU A 178 0.93 -2.10 -6.38
CA LEU A 178 -0.20 -1.57 -5.61
C LEU A 178 -1.06 -0.56 -6.37
N ILE A 179 -0.43 0.30 -7.19
CA ILE A 179 -1.10 1.39 -7.89
C ILE A 179 -1.78 0.89 -9.17
N PHE A 180 -1.08 0.05 -9.96
CA PHE A 180 -1.53 -0.35 -11.28
C PHE A 180 -2.34 -1.65 -11.30
N SER A 181 -2.16 -2.56 -10.33
CA SER A 181 -2.86 -3.86 -10.28
C SER A 181 -4.40 -3.76 -10.41
N PRO A 182 -5.11 -2.81 -9.76
CA PRO A 182 -6.56 -2.66 -9.96
C PRO A 182 -6.97 -2.51 -11.43
N PHE A 183 -6.16 -1.84 -12.23
CA PHE A 183 -6.43 -1.55 -13.64
C PHE A 183 -5.88 -2.63 -14.56
N LEU A 184 -4.67 -3.14 -14.28
CA LEU A 184 -4.00 -4.16 -15.09
C LEU A 184 -4.81 -5.46 -15.14
N TYR A 185 -5.39 -5.86 -14.00
CA TYR A 185 -6.20 -7.09 -13.89
C TYR A 185 -7.69 -6.87 -14.22
N ASN A 186 -8.01 -5.78 -14.92
CA ASN A 186 -9.33 -5.53 -15.47
C ASN A 186 -9.28 -5.30 -16.99
N PRO A 187 -8.88 -6.33 -17.77
CA PRO A 187 -8.50 -6.19 -19.19
C PRO A 187 -9.65 -5.75 -20.11
N HIS A 188 -10.91 -5.97 -19.71
CA HIS A 188 -12.07 -5.51 -20.49
C HIS A 188 -12.21 -3.97 -20.50
N GLN A 189 -11.41 -3.26 -19.72
CA GLN A 189 -11.38 -1.79 -19.69
C GLN A 189 -10.38 -1.15 -20.67
N SER A 190 -9.47 -1.92 -21.27
CA SER A 190 -8.46 -1.38 -22.20
C SER A 190 -8.91 -1.42 -23.66
N ALA A 191 -10.11 -1.92 -23.95
CA ALA A 191 -10.76 -1.72 -25.23
C ALA A 191 -11.10 -0.24 -25.41
N TRP A 192 -10.78 0.33 -26.58
CA TRP A 192 -10.90 1.77 -26.83
C TRP A 192 -12.30 2.32 -26.54
N ASP A 193 -13.34 1.65 -27.05
CA ASP A 193 -14.73 2.10 -26.86
C ASP A 193 -15.14 2.09 -25.38
N ASP A 194 -14.83 1.00 -24.68
CA ASP A 194 -15.14 0.84 -23.26
C ASP A 194 -14.36 1.82 -22.38
N LEU A 195 -13.11 2.14 -22.75
CA LEU A 195 -12.26 3.08 -22.05
C LEU A 195 -12.83 4.50 -22.10
N PHE A 196 -13.27 4.97 -23.26
CA PHE A 196 -13.86 6.31 -23.39
C PHE A 196 -15.18 6.43 -22.64
N ILE A 197 -16.04 5.40 -22.71
CA ILE A 197 -17.32 5.37 -21.99
C ILE A 197 -17.07 5.46 -20.48
N ASP A 198 -16.16 4.64 -19.96
CA ASP A 198 -15.84 4.63 -18.52
C ASP A 198 -15.11 5.89 -18.08
N TYR A 199 -14.25 6.46 -18.91
CA TYR A 199 -13.59 7.73 -18.62
C TYR A 199 -14.61 8.87 -18.52
N CYS A 200 -15.55 8.96 -19.47
CA CYS A 200 -16.62 9.94 -19.42
C CYS A 200 -17.51 9.74 -18.18
N GLU A 201 -17.87 8.49 -17.85
CA GLU A 201 -18.65 8.22 -16.65
C GLU A 201 -17.87 8.51 -15.37
N PHE A 202 -16.54 8.32 -15.36
CA PHE A 202 -15.68 8.70 -14.25
C PHE A 202 -15.66 10.22 -14.03
N LEU A 203 -15.51 11.00 -15.09
CA LEU A 203 -15.61 12.46 -15.01
C LEU A 203 -16.99 12.90 -14.53
N ARG A 204 -18.07 12.31 -15.06
CA ARG A 204 -19.43 12.57 -14.55
C ARG A 204 -19.53 12.23 -13.08
N TRP A 205 -19.03 11.07 -12.65
CA TRP A 205 -19.06 10.65 -11.25
C TRP A 205 -18.32 11.63 -10.33
N LEU A 206 -17.21 12.21 -10.79
CA LEU A 206 -16.44 13.21 -10.04
C LEU A 206 -17.22 14.51 -9.79
N PHE A 207 -17.93 15.00 -10.82
CA PHE A 207 -18.63 16.29 -10.75
C PHE A 207 -20.14 16.20 -10.44
N ARG A 208 -20.73 14.99 -10.47
CA ARG A 208 -22.14 14.77 -10.13
C ARG A 208 -22.38 14.97 -8.63
N GLY A 209 -23.60 15.33 -8.25
CA GLY A 209 -24.00 15.42 -6.84
C GLY A 209 -23.95 16.82 -6.23
N HIS A 210 -23.57 17.85 -7.00
CA HIS A 210 -23.51 19.24 -6.51
C HIS A 210 -24.90 19.86 -6.30
N ALA A 211 -25.79 19.75 -7.30
CA ALA A 211 -27.14 20.35 -7.25
C ALA A 211 -28.20 19.42 -6.63
N ARG A 212 -28.14 18.12 -6.92
CA ARG A 212 -29.08 17.11 -6.43
C ARG A 212 -28.31 15.89 -5.94
N PHE A 213 -28.81 15.25 -4.89
CA PHE A 213 -28.22 14.04 -4.36
C PHE A 213 -28.17 12.93 -5.43
N HIS A 214 -27.04 12.24 -5.51
CA HIS A 214 -26.86 11.12 -6.42
C HIS A 214 -26.02 10.03 -5.75
N ASP A 215 -26.51 8.79 -5.80
CA ASP A 215 -25.89 7.63 -5.17
C ASP A 215 -24.48 7.38 -5.70
N SER A 216 -24.32 7.34 -7.03
CA SER A 216 -23.01 7.23 -7.69
C SER A 216 -22.39 8.62 -7.95
N SER A 217 -21.86 9.24 -6.90
CA SER A 217 -21.04 10.46 -7.02
C SER A 217 -19.84 10.42 -6.09
N TRP A 218 -18.79 11.18 -6.43
CA TRP A 218 -17.61 11.32 -5.58
C TRP A 218 -17.95 11.93 -4.21
N ILE A 219 -18.89 12.89 -4.18
CA ILE A 219 -19.39 13.49 -2.94
C ILE A 219 -20.00 12.40 -2.05
N THR A 220 -20.83 11.51 -2.61
CA THR A 220 -21.41 10.39 -1.86
C THR A 220 -20.33 9.41 -1.39
N TYR A 221 -19.32 9.12 -2.20
CA TYR A 221 -18.15 8.32 -1.78
C TYR A 221 -17.44 8.94 -0.56
N CYS A 222 -17.13 10.24 -0.60
CA CYS A 222 -16.50 10.94 0.52
C CYS A 222 -17.39 10.96 1.78
N ARG A 223 -18.71 11.14 1.61
CA ARG A 223 -19.67 11.05 2.72
C ARG A 223 -19.68 9.66 3.33
N LEU A 224 -19.71 8.60 2.51
CA LEU A 224 -19.70 7.22 2.99
C LEU A 224 -18.40 6.90 3.74
N ALA A 225 -17.25 7.30 3.21
CA ALA A 225 -15.96 7.16 3.87
C ALA A 225 -15.94 7.86 5.24
N ARG A 226 -16.48 9.09 5.34
CA ARG A 226 -16.59 9.81 6.61
C ARG A 226 -17.57 9.13 7.59
N THR A 227 -18.72 8.70 7.11
CA THR A 227 -19.77 8.09 7.96
C THR A 227 -19.31 6.79 8.60
N ARG A 228 -18.35 6.08 7.98
CA ARG A 228 -17.71 4.91 8.59
C ARG A 228 -17.03 5.25 9.92
N ILE A 229 -16.41 6.43 10.01
CA ILE A 229 -15.70 6.90 11.20
C ILE A 229 -16.67 7.59 12.18
N THR A 230 -17.45 8.56 11.69
CA THR A 230 -18.29 9.40 12.58
C THR A 230 -19.59 8.74 13.00
N GLY A 231 -20.03 7.69 12.30
CA GLY A 231 -21.35 7.10 12.43
C GLY A 231 -22.47 7.98 11.86
N PHE A 232 -23.70 7.45 11.87
CA PHE A 232 -24.91 8.15 11.45
C PHE A 232 -25.61 8.81 12.65
N LYS A 233 -25.92 10.10 12.55
CA LYS A 233 -26.53 10.90 13.65
C LYS A 233 -28.01 10.55 13.90
N LYS A 234 -28.76 10.12 12.87
CA LYS A 234 -30.12 9.54 12.91
C LYS A 234 -30.47 9.04 11.50
N LYS A 235 -31.03 7.83 11.36
CA LYS A 235 -31.60 7.37 10.09
C LYS A 235 -32.98 8.03 9.94
N ASN A 236 -33.09 9.07 9.11
CA ASN A 236 -34.41 9.61 8.73
C ASN A 236 -35.03 8.64 7.71
N LEU A 237 -36.18 8.04 8.05
CA LEU A 237 -36.91 7.19 7.12
C LEU A 237 -37.34 8.02 5.90
N GLY A 238 -36.87 7.64 4.71
CA GLY A 238 -37.24 8.26 3.43
C GLY A 238 -36.13 9.06 2.73
N ASP A 239 -35.03 9.39 3.43
CA ASP A 239 -33.90 10.06 2.79
C ASP A 239 -33.13 9.07 1.89
N LEU A 240 -32.99 9.38 0.59
CA LEU A 240 -32.27 8.54 -0.38
C LEU A 240 -30.83 8.25 0.06
N SER A 241 -30.20 9.19 0.76
CA SER A 241 -28.85 9.04 1.33
C SER A 241 -28.73 7.95 2.38
N SER A 242 -29.83 7.59 3.05
CA SER A 242 -29.87 6.53 4.07
C SER A 242 -29.88 5.11 3.47
N ARG A 243 -30.15 4.95 2.17
CA ARG A 243 -30.19 3.63 1.51
C ARG A 243 -28.81 3.03 1.28
N LEU A 244 -27.78 3.86 1.11
CA LEU A 244 -26.38 3.41 0.99
C LEU A 244 -25.74 3.10 2.36
N SER A 245 -26.34 3.63 3.43
CA SER A 245 -26.00 3.35 4.81
C SER A 245 -26.54 1.98 5.20
N GLY A 246 -25.84 0.91 4.82
CA GLY A 246 -26.11 -0.42 5.36
C GLY A 246 -26.08 -0.46 6.90
N ASP A 247 -26.24 -1.64 7.49
CA ASP A 247 -26.11 -1.84 8.94
C ASP A 247 -24.65 -1.74 9.42
N ALA A 248 -24.03 -0.60 9.17
CA ALA A 248 -22.75 -0.24 9.73
C ALA A 248 -22.98 0.21 11.18
N SER A 249 -22.52 -0.59 12.13
CA SER A 249 -22.39 -0.18 13.52
C SER A 249 -21.42 0.99 13.62
N ARG A 250 -21.68 1.92 14.56
CA ARG A 250 -20.72 2.98 14.87
C ARG A 250 -19.43 2.33 15.37
N ALA A 251 -18.29 2.81 14.87
CA ALA A 251 -16.98 2.34 15.34
C ALA A 251 -16.84 2.53 16.85
N SER A 252 -16.14 1.60 17.52
CA SER A 252 -15.87 1.76 18.94
C SER A 252 -15.01 3.01 19.17
N LEU A 253 -15.23 3.72 20.28
CA LEU A 253 -14.43 4.90 20.62
C LEU A 253 -12.93 4.56 20.72
N GLY A 254 -12.60 3.37 21.20
CA GLY A 254 -11.22 2.87 21.24
C GLY A 254 -10.62 2.76 19.84
N SER A 255 -11.33 2.14 18.90
CA SER A 255 -10.87 1.99 17.51
C SER A 255 -10.64 3.35 16.84
N ILE A 256 -11.50 4.34 17.11
CA ILE A 256 -11.32 5.71 16.60
C ILE A 256 -10.09 6.38 17.24
N LEU A 257 -9.97 6.33 18.56
CA LEU A 257 -8.83 6.94 19.28
C LEU A 257 -7.50 6.34 18.84
N PHE A 258 -7.40 5.02 18.75
CA PHE A 258 -6.17 4.35 18.34
C PHE A 258 -5.92 4.50 16.84
N GLY A 259 -6.89 4.13 16.00
CA GLY A 259 -6.72 4.04 14.55
C GLY A 259 -6.65 5.40 13.84
N GLU A 260 -7.48 6.36 14.23
CA GLU A 260 -7.62 7.65 13.52
C GLU A 260 -6.81 8.79 14.18
N ILE A 261 -6.43 8.66 15.45
CA ILE A 261 -5.72 9.72 16.18
C ILE A 261 -4.31 9.28 16.57
N LEU A 262 -4.16 8.22 17.37
CA LEU A 262 -2.86 7.84 17.91
C LEU A 262 -1.88 7.39 16.83
N LEU A 263 -2.29 6.48 15.92
CA LEU A 263 -1.41 5.98 14.87
C LEU A 263 -0.93 7.09 13.91
N PRO A 264 -1.81 7.97 13.38
CA PRO A 264 -1.38 9.11 12.57
C PRO A 264 -0.46 10.06 13.33
N LEU A 265 -0.76 10.37 14.59
CA LEU A 265 0.06 11.26 15.40
C LEU A 265 1.45 10.68 15.65
N LEU A 266 1.54 9.38 15.96
CA LEU A 266 2.82 8.68 16.08
C LEU A 266 3.59 8.70 14.75
N SER A 267 2.91 8.53 13.61
CA SER A 267 3.58 8.64 12.31
C SER A 267 4.14 10.05 12.07
N VAL A 268 3.39 11.11 12.42
CA VAL A 268 3.86 12.50 12.32
C VAL A 268 5.04 12.76 13.25
N LEU A 269 4.99 12.27 14.50
CA LEU A 269 6.12 12.39 15.43
C LEU A 269 7.39 11.74 14.87
N LEU A 270 7.26 10.57 14.25
CA LEU A 270 8.39 9.89 13.60
C LEU A 270 8.95 10.67 12.41
N PHE A 271 8.16 11.51 11.73
CA PHE A 271 8.66 12.43 10.69
C PHE A 271 9.30 13.69 11.29
N VAL A 272 8.71 14.28 12.34
CA VAL A 272 9.14 15.58 12.89
C VAL A 272 10.38 15.48 13.77
N ILE A 273 10.51 14.44 14.59
CA ILE A 273 11.68 14.25 15.48
C ILE A 273 12.99 14.27 14.67
N VAL A 274 12.91 13.93 13.39
CA VAL A 274 14.05 13.80 12.49
C VAL A 274 14.50 15.12 11.89
N GLU A 275 13.59 16.06 11.60
CA GLU A 275 13.98 17.42 11.19
C GLU A 275 14.60 18.21 12.35
N ALA A 276 14.17 17.95 13.59
CA ALA A 276 14.66 18.65 14.77
C ALA A 276 16.03 18.14 15.28
N TRP A 277 16.36 16.87 15.03
CA TRP A 277 17.61 16.25 15.48
C TRP A 277 18.89 16.92 14.93
N PRO A 278 19.02 17.23 13.63
CA PRO A 278 20.21 17.91 13.11
C PRO A 278 20.32 19.38 13.53
N LEU A 279 19.23 20.02 13.98
CA LEU A 279 19.24 21.40 14.48
C LEU A 279 19.68 21.52 15.95
N MET A 280 19.80 20.39 16.66
CA MET A 280 20.14 20.35 18.09
C MET A 280 21.60 19.95 18.36
N GLY A 281 22.40 19.68 17.32
CA GLY A 281 23.81 19.29 17.40
C GLY A 281 24.77 20.43 17.14
#